data_AF-A0A357EJZ0-F1
#
_entry.id   AF-A0A357EJZ0-F1
#
_cell.length_a   1.000
_cell.length_b   1.000
_cell.length_c   1.000
_cell.angle_alpha   90.00
_cell.angle_beta   90.00
_cell.angle_gamma   90.00
#
_symmetry.space_group_name_H-M   'P 1'
#
loop_
_entity.id
_entity.type
_entity.pdbx_description
1 polymer ?
#
loop_
_entity_poly.entity_id
_entity_poly.type
_entity_poly.pdbx_seq_one_letter_code
_entity_poly.pdbx_strand_id
1 'polypeptide(L)'
;MPLVVGGTRKGPVHEGLKHAVNLDRDLQSVAPQLTQALFEHYEPYAEAVREGKSEVGLNPFPRVNSGAEALGFAEVEAVVMVERDGMRATEVCYRVPWDEEHTLGARFCGPHWVELCGSTLVP
;
A
#
# COMPACT_ATOMS: atom_id res chain seq x y z
N MET A 1 -7.89 11.92 -1.93
CA MET A 1 -7.77 10.46 -2.13
C MET A 1 -9.16 9.84 -2.06
N PRO A 2 -9.61 9.09 -3.08
CA PRO A 2 -10.89 8.41 -3.04
C PRO A 2 -10.85 7.16 -2.16
N LEU A 3 -11.91 6.94 -1.39
CA LEU A 3 -12.17 5.67 -0.69
C LEU A 3 -13.18 4.87 -1.53
N VAL A 4 -12.79 3.68 -1.97
CA VAL A 4 -13.62 2.79 -2.77
C VAL A 4 -14.24 1.73 -1.87
N VAL A 5 -15.54 1.89 -1.61
CA VAL A 5 -16.33 0.91 -0.85
C VAL A 5 -17.18 0.11 -1.82
N GLY A 6 -16.88 -1.18 -1.94
CA GLY A 6 -17.70 -2.11 -2.72
C GLY A 6 -19.17 -2.10 -2.24
N GLY A 7 -20.10 -2.40 -3.14
CA GLY A 7 -21.52 -2.34 -2.85
C GLY A 7 -22.33 -3.29 -3.72
N THR A 8 -23.63 -3.29 -3.48
CA THR A 8 -24.60 -3.92 -4.39
C THR A 8 -25.34 -2.84 -5.17
N ARG A 9 -26.24 -3.23 -6.07
CA ARG A 9 -27.16 -2.29 -6.74
C ARG A 9 -28.03 -1.44 -5.80
N LYS A 10 -28.05 -1.75 -4.49
CA LYS A 10 -28.80 -1.02 -3.46
C LYS A 10 -27.94 -0.02 -2.67
N GLY A 11 -26.65 0.09 -2.98
CA GLY A 11 -25.70 0.96 -2.28
C GLY A 11 -24.52 0.21 -1.65
N PRO A 12 -23.64 0.92 -0.93
CA PRO A 12 -22.48 0.35 -0.25
C PRO A 12 -22.87 -0.73 0.75
N VAL A 13 -22.07 -1.78 0.87
CA VAL A 13 -22.31 -2.79 1.90
C VAL A 13 -22.04 -2.21 3.29
N HIS A 14 -22.97 -2.41 4.22
CA HIS A 14 -22.99 -1.75 5.53
C HIS A 14 -21.72 -2.01 6.37
N GLU A 15 -21.20 -3.24 6.32
CA GLU A 15 -19.94 -3.58 6.98
C GLU A 15 -18.74 -2.83 6.36
N GLY A 16 -18.76 -2.52 5.06
CA GLY A 16 -17.73 -1.71 4.42
C GLY A 16 -17.71 -0.28 4.97
N LEU A 17 -18.89 0.28 5.27
CA LEU A 17 -18.98 1.58 5.93
C LEU A 17 -18.42 1.54 7.36
N LYS A 18 -18.61 0.44 8.11
CA LYS A 18 -18.02 0.30 9.45
C LYS A 18 -16.48 0.23 9.41
N HIS A 19 -15.92 -0.45 8.41
CA HIS A 19 -14.47 -0.46 8.20
C HIS A 19 -13.96 0.93 7.78
N ALA A 20 -14.70 1.65 6.94
CA ALA A 20 -14.35 3.02 6.55
C ALA A 20 -14.23 3.96 7.76
N VAL A 21 -15.15 3.84 8.72
CA VAL A 21 -15.13 4.65 9.96
C VAL A 21 -13.89 4.37 10.82
N ASN A 22 -13.38 3.14 10.79
CA ASN A 22 -12.24 2.72 11.61
C ASN A 22 -10.89 2.84 10.90
N LEU A 23 -10.88 3.24 9.62
CA LEU A 23 -9.71 3.19 8.75
C LEU A 23 -8.48 3.85 9.37
N ASP A 24 -8.61 5.07 9.88
CA ASP A 24 -7.46 5.82 10.42
C ASP A 24 -6.84 5.10 11.63
N ARG A 25 -7.68 4.58 12.53
CA ARG A 25 -7.21 3.84 13.72
C ARG A 25 -6.53 2.54 13.33
N ASP A 26 -7.13 1.81 12.39
CA ASP A 26 -6.64 0.53 11.93
C ASP A 26 -5.31 0.71 11.17
N LEU A 27 -5.21 1.74 10.31
CA LEU A 27 -3.98 2.11 9.60
C LEU A 27 -2.85 2.52 10.56
N GLN A 28 -3.16 3.32 11.59
CA GLN A 28 -2.20 3.66 12.65
C GLN A 28 -1.70 2.42 13.38
N SER A 29 -2.56 1.41 13.56
CA SER A 29 -2.20 0.18 14.29
C SER A 29 -1.23 -0.70 13.49
N VAL A 30 -1.27 -0.63 12.16
CA VAL A 30 -0.36 -1.40 11.27
C VAL A 30 0.79 -0.57 10.71
N ALA A 31 0.92 0.71 11.10
CA ALA A 31 1.94 1.61 10.57
C ALA A 31 3.39 1.10 10.73
N PRO A 32 3.79 0.45 11.85
CA PRO A 32 5.14 -0.11 11.97
C PRO A 32 5.43 -1.19 10.91
N GLN A 33 4.48 -2.09 10.67
CA GLN A 33 4.63 -3.17 9.68
C GLN A 33 4.61 -2.64 8.25
N LEU A 34 3.72 -1.68 7.98
CA LEU A 34 3.64 -1.00 6.68
C LEU A 34 4.96 -0.31 6.32
N THR A 35 5.50 0.50 7.24
CA THR A 35 6.75 1.23 7.00
C THR A 35 7.92 0.28 6.79
N GLN A 36 8.00 -0.80 7.57
CA GLN A 36 9.00 -1.84 7.38
C GLN A 36 8.88 -2.51 6.00
N ALA A 37 7.68 -2.96 5.62
CA ALA A 37 7.46 -3.65 4.35
C ALA A 37 7.77 -2.76 3.13
N LEU A 38 7.43 -1.46 3.19
CA LEU A 38 7.79 -0.50 2.14
C LEU A 38 9.30 -0.35 2.01
N PHE A 39 10.05 -0.36 3.12
CA PHE A 39 11.50 -0.30 3.09
C PHE A 39 12.11 -1.56 2.50
N GLU A 40 11.67 -2.74 2.95
CA GLU A 40 12.10 -4.05 2.43
C GLU A 40 11.82 -4.15 0.92
N HIS A 41 10.71 -3.57 0.44
CA HIS A 41 10.43 -3.49 -0.99
C HIS A 41 11.39 -2.56 -1.74
N TYR A 42 11.83 -1.47 -1.14
CA TYR A 42 12.76 -0.51 -1.77
C TYR A 42 14.19 -1.06 -1.89
N GLU A 43 14.65 -1.85 -0.90
CA GLU A 43 16.04 -2.31 -0.81
C GLU A 43 16.59 -2.97 -2.09
N PRO A 44 15.86 -3.90 -2.76
CA PRO A 44 16.33 -4.52 -4.01
C PRO A 44 16.57 -3.50 -5.14
N TYR A 45 15.76 -2.45 -5.23
CA TYR A 45 15.90 -1.40 -6.25
C TYR A 45 17.14 -0.54 -5.97
N ALA A 46 17.35 -0.17 -4.70
CA ALA A 46 18.52 0.59 -4.27
C ALA A 46 19.82 -0.17 -4.53
N GLU A 47 19.83 -1.48 -4.27
CA GLU A 47 20.96 -2.36 -4.56
C GLU A 47 21.25 -2.44 -6.06
N ALA A 48 20.22 -2.67 -6.88
CA ALA A 48 20.38 -2.74 -8.34
C ALA A 48 20.94 -1.44 -8.94
N VAL A 49 20.51 -0.27 -8.43
CA VAL A 49 21.06 1.03 -8.83
C VAL A 49 22.52 1.18 -8.40
N ARG A 50 22.87 0.79 -7.17
CA ARG A 50 24.26 0.84 -6.66
C ARG A 50 25.21 -0.05 -7.48
N GLU A 51 24.72 -1.19 -7.96
CA GLU A 51 25.48 -2.11 -8.82
C GLU A 51 25.49 -1.70 -10.30
N GLY A 52 24.78 -0.62 -10.67
CA GLY A 52 24.64 -0.19 -12.06
C GLY A 52 23.85 -1.17 -12.93
N LYS A 53 23.05 -2.06 -12.32
CA LYS A 53 22.25 -3.09 -13.00
C LYS A 53 20.83 -2.62 -13.35
N SER A 54 20.44 -1.42 -12.93
CA SER A 54 19.13 -0.86 -13.22
C SER A 54 19.26 0.59 -13.70
N GLU A 55 18.78 0.83 -14.91
CA GLU A 55 18.46 2.16 -15.41
C GLU A 55 17.04 2.50 -14.95
N VAL A 56 16.81 2.60 -13.63
CA VAL A 56 15.53 3.13 -13.15
C VAL A 56 15.41 4.54 -13.76
N GLY A 57 14.33 4.80 -14.50
CA GLY A 57 14.16 6.01 -15.30
C GLY A 57 14.22 7.34 -14.51
N LEU A 58 14.29 7.26 -13.18
CA LEU A 58 14.40 8.40 -12.28
C LEU A 58 15.85 8.78 -12.01
N ASN A 59 16.18 10.00 -12.41
CA ASN A 59 17.42 10.66 -12.05
C ASN A 59 17.10 12.00 -11.34
N PRO A 60 17.41 12.15 -10.04
CA PRO A 60 18.08 11.19 -9.16
C PRO A 60 17.13 10.10 -8.63
N PHE A 61 17.64 8.86 -8.52
CA PHE A 61 16.96 7.78 -7.80
C PHE A 61 16.83 8.16 -6.30
N PRO A 62 15.65 7.96 -5.68
CA PRO A 62 15.40 8.37 -4.30
C PRO A 62 16.33 7.63 -3.34
N ARG A 63 16.89 8.35 -2.37
CA ARG A 63 17.66 7.76 -1.27
C ARG A 63 16.77 7.64 -0.05
N VAL A 64 16.44 6.40 0.29
CA VAL A 64 15.60 6.05 1.45
C VAL A 64 16.46 5.26 2.44
N ASN A 65 16.43 5.65 3.72
CA ASN A 65 17.23 5.05 4.80
C ASN A 65 16.37 4.45 5.92
N SER A 66 15.05 4.62 5.87
CA SER A 66 14.13 4.06 6.86
C SER A 66 12.75 3.82 6.26
N GLY A 67 11.94 2.99 6.93
CA GLY A 67 10.54 2.79 6.55
C GLY A 67 9.67 4.04 6.65
N ALA A 68 9.96 4.96 7.57
CA ALA A 68 9.25 6.22 7.65
C ALA A 68 9.55 7.11 6.44
N GLU A 69 10.80 7.12 5.97
CA GLU A 69 11.17 7.79 4.72
C GLU A 69 10.53 7.10 3.51
N ALA A 70 10.50 5.76 3.47
CA ALA A 70 9.86 5.00 2.40
C ALA A 70 8.37 5.36 2.28
N LEU A 71 7.66 5.41 3.41
CA LEU A 71 6.27 5.86 3.45
C LEU A 71 6.12 7.33 3.05
N GLY A 72 7.09 8.19 3.37
CA GLY A 72 7.09 9.60 2.96
C GLY A 72 7.20 9.81 1.44
N PHE A 73 7.75 8.85 0.71
CA PHE A 73 7.77 8.85 -0.76
C PHE A 73 6.57 8.13 -1.39
N ALA A 74 5.79 7.39 -0.60
CA ALA A 74 4.66 6.61 -1.08
C ALA A 74 3.41 7.50 -1.18
N GLU A 75 2.86 7.62 -2.38
CA GLU A 75 1.61 8.35 -2.63
C GLU A 75 0.43 7.39 -2.60
N VAL A 76 -0.61 7.71 -1.82
CA VAL A 76 -1.82 6.87 -1.82
C VAL A 76 -2.67 7.18 -3.05
N GLU A 77 -2.82 6.18 -3.90
CA GLU A 77 -3.65 6.25 -5.09
C GLU A 77 -5.12 5.92 -4.78
N ALA A 78 -5.35 4.87 -4.01
CA ALA A 78 -6.69 4.43 -3.63
C ALA A 78 -6.68 3.68 -2.29
N VAL A 79 -7.84 3.65 -1.64
CA VAL A 79 -8.11 2.69 -0.55
C VAL A 79 -9.30 1.84 -0.96
N VAL A 80 -9.11 0.53 -0.98
CA VAL A 80 -10.10 -0.44 -1.43
C VAL A 80 -10.45 -1.38 -0.29
N MET A 81 -11.73 -1.66 -0.12
CA MET A 81 -12.20 -2.69 0.81
C MET A 81 -12.61 -3.92 0.02
N VAL A 82 -11.87 -5.01 0.20
CA VAL A 82 -12.08 -6.28 -0.50
C VAL A 82 -12.49 -7.37 0.48
N GLU A 83 -13.22 -8.37 -0.02
CA GLU A 83 -13.50 -9.60 0.70
C GLU A 83 -12.54 -10.68 0.21
N ARG A 84 -11.81 -11.31 1.13
CA ARG A 84 -10.85 -12.38 0.85
C ARG A 84 -11.01 -13.47 1.90
N ASP A 85 -11.19 -14.71 1.45
CA ASP A 85 -11.36 -15.88 2.31
C ASP A 85 -12.48 -15.71 3.37
N GLY A 86 -13.54 -14.98 3.02
CA GLY A 86 -14.66 -14.66 3.92
C GLY A 86 -14.36 -13.59 4.97
N MET A 87 -13.17 -12.97 4.92
CA MET A 87 -12.78 -11.85 5.77
C MET A 87 -12.68 -10.57 4.94
N ARG A 88 -13.07 -9.43 5.52
CA ARG A 88 -12.84 -8.14 4.88
C ARG A 88 -11.44 -7.64 5.17
N ALA A 89 -10.72 -7.32 4.11
CA ALA A 89 -9.44 -6.67 4.16
C ALA A 89 -9.56 -5.24 3.61
N THR A 90 -8.79 -4.34 4.20
CA THR A 90 -8.49 -3.04 3.62
C THR A 90 -7.19 -3.17 2.84
N GLU A 91 -7.15 -2.61 1.64
CA GLU A 91 -5.97 -2.50 0.80
C GLU A 91 -5.72 -1.03 0.48
N VAL A 92 -4.60 -0.50 0.97
CA VAL A 92 -4.14 0.85 0.63
C VAL A 92 -3.16 0.71 -0.53
N CYS A 93 -3.53 1.31 -1.66
CA CYS A 93 -2.77 1.26 -2.90
C CYS A 93 -1.79 2.43 -2.94
N TYR A 94 -0.50 2.14 -2.98
CA TYR A 94 0.58 3.11 -3.00
C TYR A 94 1.29 3.12 -4.36
N ARG A 95 1.56 4.31 -4.87
CA ARG A 95 2.58 4.52 -5.90
C ARG A 95 3.87 5.00 -5.25
N VAL A 96 4.98 4.44 -5.70
CA VAL A 96 6.31 4.76 -5.19
C VAL A 96 7.23 5.08 -6.36
N PRO A 97 8.20 5.98 -6.17
CA PRO A 97 9.09 6.38 -7.26
C PRO A 97 10.01 5.24 -7.72
N TRP A 98 10.45 4.32 -6.85
CA TRP A 98 11.39 3.27 -7.27
C TRP A 98 10.75 2.12 -8.07
N ASP A 99 9.42 2.02 -8.10
CA ASP A 99 8.66 1.00 -8.83
C ASP A 99 7.55 1.68 -9.64
N GLU A 100 7.91 2.14 -10.84
CA GLU A 100 6.98 2.83 -11.75
C GLU A 100 5.99 1.88 -12.42
N GLU A 101 6.31 0.58 -12.48
CA GLU A 101 5.51 -0.42 -13.19
C GLU A 101 4.33 -0.89 -12.34
N HIS A 102 4.47 -0.90 -11.01
CA HIS A 102 3.49 -1.50 -10.13
C HIS A 102 2.94 -0.56 -9.05
N THR A 103 1.62 -0.65 -8.84
CA THR A 103 0.97 -0.12 -7.64
C THR A 103 1.09 -1.14 -6.50
N LEU A 104 1.61 -0.71 -5.36
CA LEU A 104 1.80 -1.55 -4.18
C LEU A 104 0.53 -1.63 -3.34
N GLY A 105 0.20 -2.81 -2.82
CA GLY A 105 -1.00 -3.04 -2.01
C GLY A 105 -0.68 -3.35 -0.58
N ALA A 106 -0.82 -2.37 0.31
CA ALA A 106 -0.71 -2.61 1.75
C ALA A 106 -2.03 -3.17 2.29
N ARG A 107 -2.02 -4.44 2.68
CA ARG A 107 -3.22 -5.18 3.08
C ARG A 107 -3.25 -5.45 4.58
N PHE A 108 -4.42 -5.21 5.19
CA PHE A 108 -4.67 -5.48 6.60
C PHE A 108 -6.14 -5.78 6.90
N CYS A 109 -6.39 -6.51 7.98
CA CYS A 109 -7.73 -6.87 8.46
C CYS A 109 -7.96 -6.22 9.83
N GLY A 110 -8.61 -5.05 9.85
CA GLY A 110 -8.69 -4.24 11.07
C GLY A 110 -7.29 -3.87 11.57
N PRO A 111 -6.94 -4.08 12.84
CA PRO A 111 -5.61 -3.73 13.36
C PRO A 111 -4.51 -4.75 13.00
N HIS A 112 -4.80 -5.77 12.19
CA HIS A 112 -3.89 -6.87 11.89
C HIS A 112 -3.28 -6.72 10.50
N TRP A 113 -1.97 -6.52 10.44
CA TRP A 113 -1.18 -6.54 9.21
C TRP A 113 -1.28 -7.90 8.51
N VAL A 114 -1.38 -7.89 7.18
CA VAL A 114 -1.34 -9.09 6.35
C VAL A 114 -0.06 -9.10 5.51
N GLU A 115 0.05 -8.19 4.54
CA GLU A 115 1.16 -8.18 3.58
C GLU A 115 1.27 -6.86 2.81
N LEU A 116 2.39 -6.66 2.12
CA LEU A 116 2.55 -5.67 1.05
C LEU A 116 2.64 -6.43 -0.28
N CYS A 117 1.61 -6.32 -1.11
CA CYS A 117 1.57 -6.93 -2.44
C CYS A 117 2.35 -6.06 -3.44
N GLY A 118 3.26 -6.65 -4.21
CA GLY A 118 4.02 -5.96 -5.26
C GLY A 118 3.25 -5.65 -6.54
N SER A 119 1.95 -5.93 -6.61
CA SER A 119 1.08 -5.54 -7.73
C SER A 119 -0.38 -5.65 -7.30
N THR A 120 -1.10 -4.52 -7.33
CA THR A 120 -2.57 -4.52 -7.19
C THR A 120 -3.20 -4.09 -8.49
N LEU A 121 -4.29 -4.77 -8.85
CA LEU A 121 -5.23 -4.23 -9.82
C LEU A 121 -6.10 -3.24 -9.06
N VAL A 122 -5.76 -1.96 -9.14
CA VAL A 122 -6.70 -0.91 -8.74
C VAL A 122 -7.97 -1.10 -9.58
N PRO A 123 -9.16 -1.25 -8.98
CA PRO A 123 -10.40 -1.45 -9.73
C PRO A 123 -10.80 -0.24 -10.59
#